data_AF-A0A969RX94-F1
#
_entry.id   AF-A0A969RX94-F1
#
_cell.length_a   1.000
_cell.length_b   1.000
_cell.length_c   1.000
_cell.angle_alpha   90.00
_cell.angle_beta   90.00
_cell.angle_gamma   90.00
#
_symmetry.space_group_name_H-M   'P 1'
#
loop_
_entity.id
_entity.type
_entity.pdbx_description
1 polymer ?
#
loop_
_entity_poly.entity_id
_entity_poly.type
_entity_poly.pdbx_seq_one_letter_code
_entity_poly.pdbx_strand_id
1 'polypeptide(L)'
;MKKPCPTYAAPVDREDLHQGVFLVSLRGAADKDSARNRQRAFDYIMERFEEGIAPFDGNHCFDNGLSEDDLIYIPPFPDLTMSKTKSERAEDTAAKAVSKTAIEPTASSTPVNSTPVNSAPAADPKETLETAPDPDDIILAASEILELAKLKVSLTYAYRDAREYKDLVFKIVDIEGGPLNDAECELIAHKNFAKSIKGLAEAKVKVSQWYENSSANHDLILNELAFVNEEIASILESADAKASATNGKAANAKETPEA
;
A
#
# COMPACT_ATOMS: atom_id res chain seq x y z
N MET A 1 -7.20 -19.54 16.60
CA MET A 1 -7.58 -18.12 16.50
C MET A 1 -6.34 -17.29 16.78
N LYS A 2 -5.91 -16.42 15.85
CA LYS A 2 -4.87 -15.41 16.14
C LYS A 2 -5.55 -14.32 16.98
N LYS A 3 -4.93 -13.88 18.08
CA LYS A 3 -5.46 -12.71 18.83
C LYS A 3 -5.28 -11.46 17.96
N PRO A 4 -6.26 -10.55 17.89
CA PRO A 4 -6.06 -9.26 17.22
C PRO A 4 -4.90 -8.55 17.91
N CYS A 5 -3.97 -8.04 17.10
CA CYS A 5 -2.90 -7.16 17.57
C CYS A 5 -3.37 -5.72 17.32
N PRO A 6 -3.22 -4.78 18.28
CA PRO A 6 -3.52 -3.38 18.01
C PRO A 6 -2.55 -2.86 16.94
N THR A 7 -3.12 -2.12 15.98
CA THR A 7 -2.38 -1.51 14.88
C THR A 7 -2.43 0.00 15.02
N TYR A 8 -1.31 0.66 14.76
CA TYR A 8 -1.16 2.10 14.78
C TYR A 8 -0.62 2.61 13.45
N ALA A 9 -1.06 3.79 13.03
CA ALA A 9 -0.46 4.56 11.95
C ALA A 9 0.27 5.78 12.50
N ALA A 10 1.52 5.98 12.11
CA ALA A 10 2.28 7.21 12.35
C ALA A 10 2.47 7.94 11.00
N PRO A 11 1.90 9.14 10.81
CA PRO A 11 2.10 9.88 9.57
C PRO A 11 3.52 10.43 9.48
N VAL A 12 4.05 10.53 8.25
CA VAL A 12 5.36 11.16 7.99
C VAL A 12 5.32 12.64 8.38
N ASP A 13 4.32 13.35 7.86
CA ASP A 13 4.00 14.74 8.18
C ASP A 13 2.62 14.79 8.85
N ARG A 14 2.52 15.50 9.98
CA ARG A 14 1.29 15.70 10.75
C ARG A 14 0.24 16.52 9.99
N GLU A 15 0.66 17.47 9.16
CA GLU A 15 -0.23 18.34 8.39
C GLU A 15 -0.44 17.82 6.95
N ASP A 16 0.49 17.03 6.42
CA ASP A 16 0.39 16.42 5.08
C ASP A 16 0.42 14.88 5.07
N LEU A 17 -0.75 14.27 5.25
CA LEU A 17 -0.95 12.82 5.15
C LEU A 17 -0.66 12.25 3.74
N HIS A 18 -0.44 13.07 2.71
CA HIS A 18 -0.07 12.56 1.38
C HIS A 18 1.39 12.10 1.28
N GLN A 19 2.26 12.52 2.21
CA GLN A 19 3.66 12.06 2.28
C GLN A 19 3.78 10.60 2.75
N GLY A 20 2.72 10.06 3.37
CA GLY A 20 2.63 8.63 3.73
C GLY A 20 2.38 8.39 5.21
N VAL A 21 2.18 7.11 5.54
CA VAL A 21 1.95 6.63 6.91
C VAL A 21 2.70 5.32 7.15
N PHE A 22 3.40 5.24 8.29
CA PHE A 22 4.02 4.01 8.77
C PHE A 22 3.02 3.20 9.58
N LEU A 23 2.94 1.88 9.34
CA LEU A 23 2.02 0.98 10.03
C LEU A 23 2.76 0.07 11.02
N VAL A 24 2.35 0.11 12.30
CA VAL A 24 2.95 -0.66 13.39
C VAL A 24 1.90 -1.60 13.99
N SER A 25 2.21 -2.90 14.08
CA SER A 25 1.33 -3.90 14.71
C SER A 25 2.00 -4.49 15.96
N LEU A 26 1.51 -4.16 17.16
CA LEU A 26 2.13 -4.60 18.41
C LEU A 26 1.71 -6.01 18.81
N ARG A 27 2.64 -6.96 18.77
CA ARG A 27 2.39 -8.34 19.25
C ARG A 27 2.29 -8.40 20.77
N GLY A 28 1.28 -9.09 21.27
CA GLY A 28 1.09 -9.32 22.71
C GLY A 28 0.62 -8.10 23.52
N ALA A 29 0.28 -7.00 22.84
CA ALA A 29 -0.36 -5.84 23.46
C ALA A 29 -1.89 -6.07 23.65
N ALA A 30 -2.53 -5.20 24.43
CA ALA A 30 -3.98 -5.21 24.58
C ALA A 30 -4.68 -4.77 23.29
N ASP A 31 -5.83 -5.35 23.00
CA ASP A 31 -6.70 -5.16 21.83
C ASP A 31 -7.47 -3.82 21.80
N LYS A 32 -6.93 -2.81 22.49
CA LYS A 32 -7.51 -1.46 22.61
C LYS A 32 -6.43 -0.40 22.61
N ASP A 33 -6.83 0.82 22.27
CA ASP A 33 -5.94 1.98 22.40
C ASP A 33 -5.62 2.28 23.87
N SER A 34 -4.37 2.70 24.13
CA SER A 34 -3.89 3.20 25.41
C SER A 34 -2.53 3.87 25.24
N ALA A 35 -2.21 4.88 26.05
CA ALA A 35 -0.90 5.55 26.04
C ALA A 35 0.28 4.56 26.09
N ARG A 36 0.21 3.54 26.96
CA ARG A 36 1.25 2.49 27.02
C ARG A 36 1.43 1.70 25.72
N ASN A 37 0.38 1.54 24.91
CA ASN A 37 0.50 0.93 23.59
C ASN A 37 1.04 1.94 22.57
N ARG A 38 0.62 3.22 22.64
CA ARG A 38 1.14 4.30 21.77
C ARG A 38 2.65 4.52 21.96
N GLN A 39 3.13 4.71 23.20
CA GLN A 39 4.56 4.77 23.51
C GLN A 39 5.31 3.58 22.91
N ARG A 40 4.83 2.34 23.11
CA ARG A 40 5.52 1.14 22.58
C ARG A 40 5.49 1.03 21.05
N ALA A 41 4.52 1.64 20.39
CA ALA A 41 4.50 1.73 18.93
C ALA A 41 5.45 2.82 18.44
N PHE A 42 5.54 3.94 19.16
CA PHE A 42 6.51 5.01 18.89
C PHE A 42 7.96 4.53 19.11
N ASP A 43 8.27 3.92 20.25
CA ASP A 43 9.57 3.32 20.58
C ASP A 43 10.03 2.35 19.48
N TYR A 44 9.11 1.51 18.99
CA TYR A 44 9.38 0.55 17.92
C TYR A 44 9.67 1.23 16.57
N ILE A 45 9.07 2.39 16.28
CA ILE A 45 9.40 3.17 15.08
C ILE A 45 10.79 3.78 15.22
N MET A 46 11.11 4.37 16.38
CA MET A 46 12.42 4.95 16.66
C MET A 46 13.54 3.89 16.56
N GLU A 47 13.35 2.72 17.17
CA GLU A 47 14.25 1.57 17.06
C GLU A 47 14.50 1.18 15.58
N ARG A 48 13.48 1.24 14.71
CA ARG A 48 13.64 0.95 13.28
C ARG A 48 14.36 2.01 12.47
N PHE A 49 14.23 3.29 12.83
CA PHE A 49 15.07 4.35 12.28
C PHE A 49 16.54 4.18 12.70
N GLU A 50 16.79 3.86 13.97
CA GLU A 50 18.15 3.60 14.49
C GLU A 50 18.80 2.35 13.86
N GLU A 51 18.02 1.29 13.59
CA GLU A 51 18.50 0.08 12.92
C GLU A 51 18.75 0.25 11.41
N GLY A 52 18.24 1.32 10.77
CA GLY A 52 18.40 1.58 9.33
C GLY A 52 17.78 0.50 8.43
N ILE A 53 16.73 -0.18 8.89
CA ILE A 53 16.08 -1.28 8.17
C ILE A 53 14.94 -0.73 7.31
N ALA A 54 15.05 -0.88 5.99
CA ALA A 54 14.03 -0.50 5.01
C ALA A 54 12.59 -0.89 5.45
N PRO A 55 11.58 0.01 5.31
CA PRO A 55 11.61 1.26 4.55
C PRO A 55 12.28 2.45 5.26
N PHE A 56 12.83 2.24 6.46
CA PHE A 56 13.50 3.27 7.24
C PHE A 56 14.99 3.27 6.90
N ASP A 57 15.40 4.04 5.88
CA ASP A 57 16.81 4.41 5.77
C ASP A 57 17.17 5.47 6.82
N GLY A 58 18.46 5.64 7.11
CA GLY A 58 18.93 6.60 8.12
C GLY A 58 18.78 8.07 7.74
N ASN A 59 18.25 8.39 6.55
CA ASN A 59 17.94 9.75 6.12
C ASN A 59 16.48 10.13 6.39
N HIS A 60 15.60 9.15 6.58
CA HIS A 60 14.22 9.43 7.00
C HIS A 60 14.18 9.74 8.50
N CYS A 61 13.59 10.88 8.85
CA CYS A 61 13.21 11.23 10.21
C CYS A 61 11.81 11.87 10.20
N PHE A 62 11.19 12.03 11.36
CA PHE A 62 9.98 12.85 11.47
C PHE A 62 10.38 14.32 11.54
N ASP A 63 10.29 15.04 10.42
CA ASP A 63 10.59 16.47 10.29
C ASP A 63 9.83 17.34 11.32
N ASN A 64 8.69 16.84 11.81
CA ASN A 64 7.72 17.57 12.61
C ASN A 64 7.87 17.38 14.14
N GLY A 65 8.82 16.55 14.61
CA GLY A 65 8.91 16.20 16.04
C GLY A 65 7.73 15.37 16.53
N LEU A 66 7.31 14.38 15.73
CA LEU A 66 6.17 13.50 16.02
C LEU A 66 6.29 12.83 17.41
N SER A 67 5.17 12.69 18.12
CA SER A 67 5.10 12.15 19.48
C SER A 67 4.15 10.95 19.60
N GLU A 68 4.11 10.30 20.76
CA GLU A 68 3.19 9.17 21.00
C GLU A 68 1.70 9.54 20.86
N ASP A 69 1.35 10.82 21.07
CA ASP A 69 -0.03 11.32 20.97
C ASP A 69 -0.51 11.42 19.51
N ASP A 70 0.42 11.55 18.56
CA ASP A 70 0.14 11.69 17.13
C ASP A 70 -0.09 10.34 16.42
N LEU A 71 0.10 9.20 17.10
CA LEU A 71 -0.22 7.89 16.54
C LEU A 71 -1.73 7.64 16.46
N ILE A 72 -2.20 7.32 15.26
CA ILE A 72 -3.59 7.01 14.96
C ILE A 72 -3.83 5.52 15.21
N TYR A 73 -4.64 5.19 16.22
CA TYR A 73 -5.07 3.80 16.45
C TYR A 73 -6.01 3.32 15.34
N ILE A 74 -5.67 2.21 14.70
CA ILE A 74 -6.53 1.52 13.72
C ILE A 74 -7.25 0.39 14.46
N PRO A 75 -8.57 0.50 14.70
CA PRO A 75 -9.32 -0.59 15.32
C PRO A 75 -9.31 -1.82 14.40
N PRO A 76 -9.23 -3.05 14.96
CA PRO A 76 -9.35 -4.25 14.16
C PRO A 76 -10.72 -4.26 13.47
N PHE A 77 -10.73 -4.44 12.15
CA PHE A 77 -11.97 -4.60 11.40
C PHE A 77 -12.80 -5.73 12.01
N PRO A 78 -14.13 -5.55 12.19
CA PRO A 78 -14.97 -6.64 12.65
C PRO A 78 -14.91 -7.78 11.64
N ASP A 79 -14.43 -8.93 12.09
CA ASP A 79 -14.37 -10.16 11.29
C ASP A 79 -15.80 -10.46 10.80
N LEU A 80 -16.04 -10.31 9.49
CA LEU A 80 -17.35 -10.58 8.86
C LEU A 80 -17.71 -12.09 8.86
N THR A 81 -16.93 -12.90 9.58
CA THR A 81 -17.10 -14.34 9.75
C THR A 81 -18.20 -14.67 10.76
N MET A 82 -19.47 -14.59 10.33
CA MET A 82 -20.56 -15.46 10.78
C MET A 82 -20.78 -15.58 12.32
N SER A 83 -21.00 -14.48 13.03
CA SER A 83 -21.50 -14.49 14.42
C SER A 83 -22.99 -14.85 14.50
N LYS A 84 -23.30 -16.13 14.26
CA LYS A 84 -24.66 -16.69 14.33
C LYS A 84 -25.09 -17.01 15.77
N THR A 85 -25.54 -15.99 16.51
CA THR A 85 -26.25 -16.13 17.81
C THR A 85 -26.98 -14.83 18.14
N LYS A 86 -28.19 -14.80 18.72
CA LYS A 86 -29.23 -15.84 18.93
C LYS A 86 -30.52 -15.08 19.22
N SER A 87 -31.40 -14.88 18.23
CA SER A 87 -32.73 -14.33 18.47
C SER A 87 -33.74 -15.48 18.63
N GLU A 88 -34.53 -15.42 19.69
CA GLU A 88 -35.44 -16.47 20.11
C GLU A 88 -36.89 -16.07 19.77
N ARG A 89 -37.71 -17.06 19.40
CA ARG A 89 -39.19 -17.02 19.31
C ARG A 89 -39.85 -16.44 18.04
N ALA A 90 -40.26 -17.34 17.15
CA ALA A 90 -41.62 -17.44 16.61
C ALA A 90 -41.86 -18.86 16.05
N GLU A 91 -43.11 -19.29 15.96
CA GLU A 91 -43.48 -20.70 15.80
C GLU A 91 -43.82 -21.12 14.34
N ASP A 92 -43.70 -22.44 14.13
CA ASP A 92 -44.69 -23.33 13.49
C ASP A 92 -44.58 -23.85 12.03
N THR A 93 -44.85 -25.17 11.94
CA THR A 93 -45.31 -26.02 10.81
C THR A 93 -44.53 -26.22 9.49
N ALA A 94 -44.08 -27.48 9.31
CA ALA A 94 -44.26 -28.37 8.13
C ALA A 94 -43.61 -28.01 6.74
N ALA A 95 -43.10 -28.93 5.89
CA ALA A 95 -42.92 -30.39 5.94
C ALA A 95 -41.77 -30.93 5.03
N LYS A 96 -40.99 -31.89 5.55
CA LYS A 96 -40.69 -33.26 5.03
C LYS A 96 -40.31 -33.56 3.55
N ALA A 97 -39.03 -33.91 3.30
CA ALA A 97 -38.48 -35.06 2.51
C ALA A 97 -36.94 -34.86 2.35
N VAL A 98 -35.98 -35.67 2.85
CA VAL A 98 -35.62 -37.10 2.60
C VAL A 98 -35.30 -37.37 1.11
N SER A 99 -34.04 -37.48 0.66
CA SER A 99 -33.07 -38.59 0.89
C SER A 99 -31.63 -38.08 0.62
N LYS A 100 -30.58 -38.34 1.40
CA LYS A 100 -29.87 -39.60 1.74
C LYS A 100 -29.18 -40.31 0.56
N THR A 101 -27.84 -40.21 0.48
CA THR A 101 -26.88 -41.32 0.26
C THR A 101 -25.46 -40.80 0.54
N ALA A 102 -24.62 -41.63 1.17
CA ALA A 102 -23.21 -41.36 1.45
C ALA A 102 -22.36 -42.48 0.84
N ILE A 103 -21.12 -42.18 0.42
CA ILE A 103 -20.09 -43.19 0.15
C ILE A 103 -18.72 -42.63 0.60
N GLU A 104 -17.83 -43.52 1.01
CA GLU A 104 -16.61 -43.30 1.81
C GLU A 104 -15.41 -42.67 1.07
N PRO A 105 -14.41 -42.14 1.82
CA PRO A 105 -13.08 -41.89 1.28
C PRO A 105 -12.29 -43.19 1.10
N THR A 106 -11.36 -43.23 0.15
CA THR A 106 -10.39 -44.35 0.03
C THR A 106 -8.97 -43.81 -0.14
N ALA A 107 -8.06 -44.28 0.71
CA ALA A 107 -6.65 -43.91 0.69
C ALA A 107 -5.79 -44.92 -0.09
N SER A 108 -4.69 -44.44 -0.67
CA SER A 108 -3.58 -45.22 -1.25
C SER A 108 -2.38 -44.25 -1.33
N SER A 109 -1.25 -44.35 -0.61
CA SER A 109 -0.40 -45.48 -0.15
C SER A 109 0.21 -46.26 -1.31
N THR A 110 1.42 -45.97 -1.81
CA THR A 110 2.74 -46.33 -1.21
C THR A 110 3.83 -46.24 -2.32
N PRO A 111 5.13 -46.61 -2.15
CA PRO A 111 6.10 -46.31 -1.07
C PRO A 111 7.55 -45.95 -1.56
N VAL A 112 8.41 -45.57 -0.60
CA VAL A 112 9.90 -45.68 -0.51
C VAL A 112 10.85 -45.44 -1.70
N ASN A 113 11.91 -44.65 -1.50
CA ASN A 113 13.28 -45.19 -1.38
C ASN A 113 14.26 -44.24 -0.63
N SER A 114 15.46 -44.72 -0.30
CA SER A 114 16.53 -44.06 0.47
C SER A 114 17.91 -44.65 0.02
N THR A 115 19.11 -44.25 0.47
CA THR A 115 19.48 -43.52 1.71
C THR A 115 20.49 -42.35 1.45
N PRO A 116 21.81 -42.29 1.79
CA PRO A 116 22.46 -40.99 2.04
C PRO A 116 23.84 -40.75 1.36
N VAL A 117 24.59 -39.77 1.89
CA VAL A 117 26.02 -39.41 1.74
C VAL A 117 26.48 -38.90 0.34
N ASN A 118 27.40 -37.93 0.21
CA ASN A 118 28.31 -37.32 1.20
C ASN A 118 28.74 -35.87 0.85
N SER A 119 29.42 -35.23 1.82
CA SER A 119 30.49 -34.21 1.64
C SER A 119 30.16 -32.83 1.03
N ALA A 120 30.21 -31.81 1.90
CA ALA A 120 30.58 -30.45 1.51
C ALA A 120 32.07 -30.36 1.12
N PRO A 121 32.44 -29.35 0.34
CA PRO A 121 33.60 -28.51 0.65
C PRO A 121 33.20 -27.04 0.87
N ALA A 122 34.11 -26.28 1.47
CA ALA A 122 33.86 -24.92 1.93
C ALA A 122 34.05 -23.85 0.85
N ALA A 123 33.40 -22.71 1.09
CA ALA A 123 33.81 -21.34 0.70
C ALA A 123 34.30 -21.11 -0.74
N ASP A 124 33.41 -20.51 -1.54
CA ASP A 124 33.76 -19.35 -2.36
C ASP A 124 32.61 -18.34 -2.27
N PRO A 125 32.83 -17.10 -1.80
CA PRO A 125 31.84 -16.04 -1.94
C PRO A 125 31.88 -15.58 -3.40
N LYS A 126 31.00 -16.15 -4.24
CA LYS A 126 30.78 -15.58 -5.57
C LYS A 126 30.35 -14.13 -5.42
N GLU A 127 31.15 -13.23 -5.97
CA GLU A 127 30.74 -11.86 -6.24
C GLU A 127 29.37 -11.90 -6.93
N THR A 128 28.40 -11.24 -6.31
CA THR A 128 27.17 -10.86 -7.02
C THR A 128 27.59 -9.82 -8.04
N LEU A 129 27.98 -10.25 -9.24
CA LEU A 129 28.07 -9.34 -10.37
C LEU A 129 26.68 -8.73 -10.55
N GLU A 130 26.59 -7.42 -10.32
CA GLU A 130 25.50 -6.57 -10.79
C GLU A 130 25.49 -6.64 -12.31
N THR A 131 24.80 -7.67 -12.82
CA THR A 131 24.56 -7.82 -14.24
C THR A 131 23.55 -6.75 -14.58
N ALA A 132 23.94 -5.78 -15.41
CA ALA A 132 23.06 -4.70 -15.84
C ALA A 132 21.70 -5.29 -16.32
N PRO A 133 20.57 -4.64 -16.01
CA PRO A 133 19.24 -5.16 -16.35
C PRO A 133 19.13 -5.48 -17.84
N ASP A 134 18.48 -6.60 -18.16
CA ASP A 134 18.31 -7.03 -19.55
C ASP A 134 17.53 -5.94 -20.33
N PRO A 135 17.98 -5.52 -21.52
CA PRO A 135 17.21 -4.60 -22.36
C PRO A 135 15.76 -5.01 -22.57
N ASP A 136 15.46 -6.32 -22.64
CA ASP A 136 14.10 -6.82 -22.78
C ASP A 136 13.26 -6.61 -21.50
N ASP A 137 13.87 -6.70 -20.31
CA ASP A 137 13.20 -6.40 -19.02
C ASP A 137 12.84 -4.91 -18.92
N ILE A 138 13.70 -4.01 -19.42
CA ILE A 138 13.44 -2.56 -19.48
C ILE A 138 12.28 -2.25 -20.46
N ILE A 139 12.22 -2.94 -21.60
CA ILE A 139 11.12 -2.79 -22.57
C ILE A 139 9.79 -3.31 -21.98
N LEU A 140 9.85 -4.41 -21.23
CA LEU A 140 8.69 -4.95 -20.50
C LEU A 140 8.22 -3.96 -19.42
N ALA A 141 9.13 -3.43 -18.59
CA ALA A 141 8.85 -2.40 -17.59
C ALA A 141 8.13 -1.17 -18.19
N ALA A 142 8.61 -0.67 -19.33
CA ALA A 142 8.01 0.49 -20.00
C ALA A 142 6.59 0.18 -20.51
N SER A 143 6.38 -1.05 -20.97
CA SER A 143 5.08 -1.53 -21.45
C SER A 143 4.08 -1.67 -20.29
N GLU A 144 4.51 -2.19 -19.15
CA GLU A 144 3.71 -2.28 -17.92
C GLU A 144 3.28 -0.91 -17.40
N ILE A 145 4.22 0.06 -17.31
CA ILE A 145 3.92 1.44 -16.89
C ILE A 145 2.91 2.10 -17.84
N LEU A 146 3.07 1.90 -19.15
CA LEU A 146 2.13 2.43 -20.15
C LEU A 146 0.73 1.80 -20.02
N GLU A 147 0.62 0.53 -19.63
CA GLU A 147 -0.66 -0.09 -19.32
C GLU A 147 -1.27 0.49 -18.04
N LEU A 148 -0.50 0.58 -16.95
CA LEU A 148 -0.97 1.19 -15.70
C LEU A 148 -1.49 2.62 -15.91
N ALA A 149 -0.77 3.43 -16.70
CA ALA A 149 -1.19 4.78 -17.03
C ALA A 149 -2.57 4.81 -17.70
N LYS A 150 -2.81 3.94 -18.69
CA LYS A 150 -4.12 3.81 -19.36
C LYS A 150 -5.22 3.36 -18.38
N LEU A 151 -4.92 2.42 -17.49
CA LEU A 151 -5.86 1.93 -16.47
C LEU A 151 -6.21 3.03 -15.44
N LYS A 152 -5.23 3.79 -14.95
CA LYS A 152 -5.43 4.94 -14.03
C LYS A 152 -6.24 6.07 -14.69
N VAL A 153 -6.02 6.34 -15.97
CA VAL A 153 -6.85 7.27 -16.76
C VAL A 153 -8.28 6.75 -16.87
N SER A 154 -8.49 5.47 -17.19
CA SER A 154 -9.83 4.87 -17.25
C SER A 154 -10.55 4.90 -15.90
N LEU A 155 -9.85 4.64 -14.80
CA LEU A 155 -10.38 4.75 -13.44
C LEU A 155 -10.77 6.20 -13.10
N THR A 156 -9.98 7.17 -13.54
CA THR A 156 -10.26 8.61 -13.32
C THR A 156 -11.54 9.06 -14.03
N TYR A 157 -11.77 8.62 -15.28
CA TYR A 157 -13.04 8.88 -15.97
C TYR A 157 -14.22 8.18 -15.28
N ALA A 158 -14.09 6.88 -14.97
CA ALA A 158 -15.16 6.14 -14.28
C ALA A 158 -15.50 6.73 -12.89
N TYR A 159 -14.52 7.27 -12.17
CA TYR A 159 -14.74 7.98 -10.91
C TYR A 159 -15.51 9.30 -11.12
N ARG A 160 -15.19 10.07 -12.17
CA ARG A 160 -15.95 11.29 -12.53
C ARG A 160 -17.41 10.96 -12.85
N ASP A 161 -17.64 9.95 -13.69
CA ASP A 161 -18.99 9.50 -14.09
C ASP A 161 -19.82 8.93 -12.93
N ALA A 162 -19.17 8.41 -11.88
CA ALA A 162 -19.81 7.87 -10.69
C ALA A 162 -19.96 8.89 -9.54
N ARG A 163 -19.22 10.01 -9.59
CA ARG A 163 -19.15 11.00 -8.48
C ARG A 163 -20.51 11.60 -8.13
N GLU A 164 -21.35 11.85 -9.14
CA GLU A 164 -22.69 12.43 -8.97
C GLU A 164 -23.63 11.52 -8.16
N TYR A 165 -23.33 10.23 -8.09
CA TYR A 165 -24.13 9.23 -7.39
C TYR A 165 -23.57 8.86 -6.00
N LYS A 166 -22.50 9.52 -5.55
CA LYS A 166 -21.79 9.20 -4.30
C LYS A 166 -22.75 9.10 -3.10
N ASP A 167 -23.49 10.17 -2.83
CA ASP A 167 -24.29 10.27 -1.60
C ASP A 167 -25.51 9.33 -1.66
N LEU A 168 -26.05 9.10 -2.85
CA LEU A 168 -27.08 8.10 -3.14
C LEU A 168 -26.58 6.67 -2.88
N VAL A 169 -25.36 6.33 -3.31
CA VAL A 169 -24.74 5.02 -3.01
C VAL A 169 -24.50 4.84 -1.52
N PHE A 170 -24.01 5.86 -0.81
CA PHE A 170 -23.87 5.80 0.65
C PHE A 170 -25.23 5.54 1.30
N LYS A 171 -26.28 6.26 0.91
CA LYS A 171 -27.64 6.09 1.45
C LYS A 171 -28.22 4.67 1.21
N ILE A 172 -27.88 4.03 0.09
CA ILE A 172 -28.33 2.66 -0.24
C ILE A 172 -27.58 1.60 0.58
N VAL A 173 -26.30 1.83 0.88
CA VAL A 173 -25.41 0.85 1.55
C VAL A 173 -25.42 1.01 3.08
N ASP A 174 -25.67 2.22 3.57
CA ASP A 174 -25.77 2.49 5.00
C ASP A 174 -27.07 1.95 5.60
N ILE A 175 -26.94 1.24 6.72
CA ILE A 175 -28.05 0.67 7.49
C ILE A 175 -28.93 1.80 8.08
N GLU A 176 -28.33 2.96 8.38
CA GLU A 176 -29.03 4.14 8.88
C GLU A 176 -29.48 5.12 7.78
N GLY A 177 -29.20 4.82 6.49
CA GLY A 177 -29.47 5.72 5.36
C GLY A 177 -30.96 6.08 5.15
N GLY A 178 -31.87 5.32 5.75
CA GLY A 178 -33.31 5.58 5.70
C GLY A 178 -33.95 5.29 4.34
N PRO A 179 -35.26 5.55 4.18
CA PRO A 179 -35.96 5.28 2.93
C PRO A 179 -35.50 6.23 1.81
N LEU A 180 -35.48 5.70 0.60
CA LEU A 180 -35.28 6.46 -0.62
C LEU A 180 -36.53 7.29 -0.93
N ASN A 181 -36.35 8.53 -1.38
CA ASN A 181 -37.43 9.37 -1.89
C ASN A 181 -37.69 9.10 -3.39
N ASP A 182 -38.80 9.62 -3.93
CA ASP A 182 -39.21 9.32 -5.31
C ASP A 182 -38.18 9.76 -6.37
N ALA A 183 -37.48 10.89 -6.15
CA ALA A 183 -36.45 11.38 -7.06
C ALA A 183 -35.15 10.55 -7.01
N GLU A 184 -34.78 10.07 -5.82
CA GLU A 184 -33.68 9.11 -5.63
C GLU A 184 -34.01 7.76 -6.32
N CYS A 185 -35.25 7.28 -6.20
CA CYS A 185 -35.73 6.09 -6.89
C CYS A 185 -35.64 6.22 -8.42
N GLU A 186 -36.03 7.39 -8.98
CA GLU A 186 -35.89 7.68 -10.42
C GLU A 186 -34.42 7.70 -10.87
N LEU A 187 -33.53 8.31 -10.08
CA LEU A 187 -32.09 8.30 -10.33
C LEU A 187 -31.48 6.90 -10.33
N ILE A 188 -31.87 6.02 -9.40
CA ILE A 188 -31.43 4.61 -9.36
C ILE A 188 -31.95 3.84 -10.57
N ALA A 189 -33.21 4.09 -10.98
CA ALA A 189 -33.84 3.44 -12.13
C ALA A 189 -33.20 3.84 -13.48
N HIS A 190 -32.53 4.99 -13.55
CA HIS A 190 -31.80 5.39 -14.75
C HIS A 190 -30.61 4.47 -15.05
N LYS A 191 -30.55 3.97 -16.29
CA LYS A 191 -29.44 3.14 -16.83
C LYS A 191 -28.03 3.72 -16.60
N ASN A 192 -27.92 5.04 -16.45
CA ASN A 192 -26.66 5.74 -16.25
C ASN A 192 -26.08 5.45 -14.85
N PHE A 193 -26.91 5.43 -13.80
CA PHE A 193 -26.50 5.08 -12.43
C PHE A 193 -25.82 3.70 -12.41
N ALA A 194 -26.56 2.67 -12.86
CA ALA A 194 -26.04 1.30 -12.90
C ALA A 194 -24.76 1.17 -13.77
N LYS A 195 -24.69 1.90 -14.90
CA LYS A 195 -23.51 1.90 -15.77
C LYS A 195 -22.30 2.55 -15.11
N SER A 196 -22.45 3.72 -14.49
CA SER A 196 -21.36 4.45 -13.84
C SER A 196 -20.80 3.68 -12.64
N ILE A 197 -21.66 3.17 -11.76
CA ILE A 197 -21.23 2.39 -10.59
C ILE A 197 -20.52 1.09 -11.02
N LYS A 198 -21.07 0.38 -12.02
CA LYS A 198 -20.41 -0.81 -12.58
C LYS A 198 -19.07 -0.47 -13.25
N GLY A 199 -19.01 0.60 -14.04
CA GLY A 199 -17.78 1.04 -14.71
C GLY A 199 -16.66 1.42 -13.73
N LEU A 200 -17.01 2.08 -12.62
CA LEU A 200 -16.07 2.37 -11.54
C LEU A 200 -15.53 1.09 -10.89
N ALA A 201 -16.41 0.11 -10.59
CA ALA A 201 -16.00 -1.17 -10.03
C ALA A 201 -15.07 -1.95 -10.98
N GLU A 202 -15.43 -2.07 -12.26
CA GLU A 202 -14.60 -2.74 -13.27
C GLU A 202 -13.24 -2.05 -13.48
N ALA A 203 -13.20 -0.72 -13.51
CA ALA A 203 -11.94 0.03 -13.64
C ALA A 203 -11.05 -0.14 -12.40
N LYS A 204 -11.62 -0.15 -11.19
CA LYS A 204 -10.88 -0.40 -9.96
C LYS A 204 -10.31 -1.82 -9.92
N VAL A 205 -11.11 -2.82 -10.28
CA VAL A 205 -10.68 -4.22 -10.37
C VAL A 205 -9.51 -4.39 -11.35
N LYS A 206 -9.55 -3.77 -12.53
CA LYS A 206 -8.43 -3.83 -13.48
C LYS A 206 -7.14 -3.22 -12.94
N VAL A 207 -7.22 -2.09 -12.22
CA VAL A 207 -6.05 -1.50 -11.56
C VAL A 207 -5.50 -2.41 -10.47
N SER A 208 -6.35 -3.03 -9.65
CA SER A 208 -5.92 -4.04 -8.65
C SER A 208 -5.28 -5.27 -9.31
N GLN A 209 -5.90 -5.81 -10.36
CA GLN A 209 -5.36 -6.94 -11.12
C GLN A 209 -4.01 -6.63 -11.75
N TRP A 210 -3.76 -5.39 -12.19
CA TRP A 210 -2.44 -5.01 -12.67
C TRP A 210 -1.38 -5.11 -11.57
N TYR A 211 -1.66 -4.62 -10.35
CA TYR A 211 -0.73 -4.74 -9.22
C TYR A 211 -0.54 -6.19 -8.74
N GLU A 212 -1.53 -7.07 -8.94
CA GLU A 212 -1.46 -8.49 -8.59
C GLU A 212 -0.68 -9.33 -9.62
N ASN A 213 -0.57 -8.88 -10.88
CA ASN A 213 -0.03 -9.67 -11.99
C ASN A 213 1.15 -9.02 -12.74
N SER A 214 1.57 -7.81 -12.38
CA SER A 214 2.77 -7.18 -12.94
C SER A 214 4.03 -7.93 -12.53
N SER A 215 5.05 -7.91 -13.39
CA SER A 215 6.35 -8.57 -13.16
C SER A 215 7.21 -7.89 -12.09
N ALA A 216 6.79 -6.73 -11.58
CA ALA A 216 7.57 -5.77 -10.79
C ALA A 216 8.76 -5.12 -11.54
N ASN A 217 8.98 -5.45 -12.83
CA ASN A 217 10.06 -4.83 -13.62
C ASN A 217 9.90 -3.31 -13.77
N HIS A 218 8.71 -2.73 -13.55
CA HIS A 218 8.49 -1.29 -13.52
C HIS A 218 9.40 -0.55 -12.52
N ASP A 219 9.87 -1.20 -11.46
CA ASP A 219 10.85 -0.64 -10.51
C ASP A 219 12.20 -0.30 -11.19
N LEU A 220 12.59 -1.00 -12.25
CA LEU A 220 13.81 -0.69 -13.02
C LEU A 220 13.76 0.74 -13.60
N ILE A 221 12.59 1.15 -14.10
CA ILE A 221 12.39 2.50 -14.66
C ILE A 221 12.22 3.55 -13.55
N LEU A 222 11.61 3.19 -12.43
CA LEU A 222 11.50 4.11 -11.29
C LEU A 222 12.88 4.41 -10.69
N ASN A 223 13.74 3.40 -10.56
CA ASN A 223 15.12 3.56 -10.09
C ASN A 223 15.96 4.41 -11.06
N GLU A 224 15.86 4.17 -12.37
CA GLU A 224 16.54 5.00 -13.39
C GLU A 224 16.07 6.46 -13.34
N LEU A 225 14.76 6.70 -13.21
CA LEU A 225 14.21 8.06 -13.08
C LEU A 225 14.63 8.74 -11.77
N ALA A 226 14.76 8.00 -10.67
CA ALA A 226 15.29 8.52 -9.40
C ALA A 226 16.76 8.94 -9.56
N PHE A 227 17.60 8.07 -10.12
CA PHE A 227 19.01 8.35 -10.39
C PHE A 227 19.20 9.58 -11.29
N VAL A 228 18.44 9.68 -12.38
CA VAL A 228 18.48 10.84 -13.29
C VAL A 228 18.07 12.14 -12.58
N ASN A 229 17.10 12.10 -11.66
CA ASN A 229 16.73 13.28 -10.86
C ASN A 229 17.86 13.72 -9.90
N GLU A 230 18.53 12.77 -9.25
CA GLU A 230 19.69 13.04 -8.39
C GLU A 230 20.88 13.61 -9.17
N GLU A 231 21.18 13.06 -10.35
CA GLU A 231 22.24 13.57 -11.23
C GLU A 231 21.94 15.01 -11.69
N ILE A 232 20.69 15.29 -12.11
CA ILE A 232 20.25 16.63 -12.49
C ILE A 232 20.38 17.61 -11.30
N ALA A 233 19.96 17.21 -10.10
CA ALA A 233 20.10 18.03 -8.90
C ALA A 233 21.57 18.36 -8.60
N SER A 234 22.46 17.36 -8.63
CA SER A 234 23.90 17.54 -8.43
C SER A 234 24.54 18.47 -9.47
N ILE A 235 24.14 18.35 -10.74
CA ILE A 235 24.60 19.24 -11.82
C ILE A 235 24.19 20.69 -11.54
N LEU A 236 22.94 20.93 -11.13
CA LEU A 236 22.41 22.26 -10.81
C LEU A 236 23.12 22.89 -9.61
N GLU A 237 23.28 22.18 -8.49
CA GLU A 237 24.05 22.67 -7.33
C GLU A 237 25.50 23.00 -7.71
N SER A 238 26.13 22.16 -8.54
CA SER A 238 27.49 22.41 -9.02
C SER A 238 27.59 23.65 -9.94
N ALA A 239 26.49 24.02 -10.62
CA ALA A 239 26.43 25.19 -11.49
C ALA A 239 26.28 26.48 -10.65
N ASP A 240 25.40 26.48 -9.65
CA ASP A 240 25.21 27.61 -8.74
C ASP A 240 26.46 27.88 -7.88
N ALA A 241 27.12 26.82 -7.39
CA ALA A 241 28.40 26.94 -6.69
C ALA A 241 29.49 27.59 -7.57
N LYS A 242 29.57 27.23 -8.86
CA LYS A 242 30.50 27.84 -9.82
C LYS A 242 30.14 29.30 -10.11
N ALA A 243 28.86 29.63 -10.29
CA ALA A 243 28.39 30.99 -10.53
C ALA A 243 28.73 31.94 -9.37
N SER A 244 28.53 31.48 -8.13
CA SER A 244 28.89 32.21 -6.91
C SER A 244 30.41 32.46 -6.81
N ALA A 245 31.23 31.43 -7.09
CA ALA A 245 32.68 31.54 -7.08
C ALA A 245 33.24 32.53 -8.13
N THR A 246 32.60 32.64 -9.30
CA THR A 246 33.01 33.62 -10.32
C THR A 246 32.71 35.08 -9.95
N ASN A 247 31.60 35.36 -9.26
CA ASN A 247 31.27 36.73 -8.83
C ASN A 247 32.18 37.24 -7.70
N GLY A 248 32.62 36.36 -6.80
CA GLY A 248 33.53 36.75 -5.70
C GLY A 248 34.92 37.22 -6.15
N LYS A 249 35.40 36.80 -7.33
CA LYS A 249 36.77 37.07 -7.79
C LYS A 249 36.94 38.40 -8.53
N ALA A 250 35.85 39.02 -8.99
CA ALA A 250 35.88 40.29 -9.71
C ALA A 250 36.02 41.53 -8.79
N ALA A 251 35.74 41.39 -7.49
CA ALA A 251 35.65 42.50 -6.55
C ALA A 251 36.99 42.94 -5.91
N ASN A 252 38.06 42.14 -6.02
CA ASN A 252 39.30 42.34 -5.23
C ASN A 252 40.54 42.67 -6.09
N ALA A 253 40.39 43.60 -7.03
CA ALA A 253 41.46 44.02 -7.94
C ALA A 253 41.48 45.56 -8.18
N LYS A 254 41.31 46.36 -7.12
CA LYS A 254 41.45 47.83 -7.23
C LYS A 254 41.81 48.54 -5.91
N GLU A 255 43.00 48.29 -5.40
CA GLU A 255 43.66 49.22 -4.47
C GLU A 255 45.18 49.20 -4.67
N THR A 256 45.65 50.13 -5.50
CA THR A 256 47.08 50.43 -5.66
C THR A 256 47.36 51.73 -4.90
N PRO A 257 48.22 51.73 -3.87
CA PRO A 257 48.65 52.96 -3.23
C PRO A 257 49.76 53.60 -4.06
N GLU A 258 49.57 54.85 -4.49
CA GLU A 258 50.63 55.69 -5.03
C GLU A 258 50.89 56.85 -4.06
N ALA A 259 52.16 57.22 -3.89
CA ALA A 259 52.69 58.04 -2.79
C ALA A 259 52.97 59.49 -3.20
#